data_AF-A0A525I6Z6-F1
#
_entry.id   AF-A0A525I6Z6-F1
#
_cell.length_a   1.000
_cell.length_b   1.000
_cell.length_c   1.000
_cell.angle_alpha   90.00
_cell.angle_beta   90.00
_cell.angle_gamma   90.00
#
_symmetry.space_group_name_H-M   'P 1'
#
loop_
_entity.id
_entity.type
_entity.pdbx_description
1 polymer ?
#
loop_
_entity_poly.entity_id
_entity_poly.type
_entity_poly.pdbx_seq_one_letter_code
_entity_poly.pdbx_strand_id
1 'polypeptide(L)'
;MPVSFTALEWVEIVAAATMPLTVLVYVVQRVATGGAMIKGSIQLVFVLLGMPVILVLGLEKHLTEAPLGTLLGAAIGYLLSNLGGEEDPSPRA
;
A
#
# COMPACT_ATOMS: atom_id res chain seq x y z
N MET A 1 29.91 13.53 8.55
CA MET A 1 29.75 12.21 9.18
C MET A 1 28.87 11.39 8.24
N PRO A 2 29.27 10.19 7.79
CA PRO A 2 28.37 9.37 6.99
C PRO A 2 27.18 8.98 7.86
N VAL A 3 25.98 9.41 7.48
CA VAL A 3 24.74 9.02 8.16
C VAL A 3 24.44 7.59 7.72
N SER A 4 24.77 6.62 8.55
CA SER A 4 24.40 5.22 8.31
C SER A 4 23.01 4.98 8.91
N PHE A 5 21.99 5.04 8.06
CA PHE A 5 20.63 4.69 8.45
C PHE A 5 20.48 3.17 8.53
N THR A 6 19.81 2.71 9.58
CA THR A 6 19.37 1.32 9.74
C THR A 6 18.24 1.00 8.77
N ALA A 7 18.00 -0.28 8.48
CA ALA A 7 16.91 -0.71 7.60
C ALA A 7 15.54 -0.24 8.10
N LEU A 8 15.36 -0.16 9.43
CA LEU A 8 14.14 0.33 10.05
C LEU A 8 13.95 1.83 9.81
N GLU A 9 14.97 2.65 10.04
CA GLU A 9 14.91 4.10 9.77
C GLU A 9 14.61 4.40 8.30
N TRP A 10 15.17 3.63 7.36
CA TRP A 10 14.82 3.77 5.94
C TRP A 10 13.35 3.49 5.67
N VAL A 11 12.79 2.42 6.24
CA VAL A 11 11.39 2.07 6.06
C VAL A 11 10.48 3.10 6.73
N GLU A 12 10.84 3.62 7.91
CA GLU A 12 10.12 4.70 8.57
C GLU A 12 10.11 5.99 7.75
N ILE A 13 11.26 6.38 7.18
CA ILE A 13 11.35 7.56 6.30
C ILE A 13 10.47 7.37 5.06
N VAL A 14 10.54 6.20 4.44
CA VAL A 14 9.69 5.88 3.28
C VAL A 14 8.21 5.93 3.67
N ALA A 15 7.82 5.31 4.79
CA ALA A 15 6.46 5.32 5.29
C ALA A 15 5.98 6.75 5.60
N ALA A 16 6.78 7.54 6.32
CA ALA A 16 6.46 8.92 6.68
C ALA A 16 6.26 9.81 5.44
N ALA A 17 6.99 9.54 4.35
CA ALA A 17 6.81 10.24 3.08
C ALA A 17 5.60 9.72 2.29
N THR A 18 5.42 8.40 2.19
CA THR A 18 4.35 7.81 1.37
C THR A 18 2.97 7.98 1.99
N MET A 19 2.84 7.95 3.31
CA MET A 19 1.55 8.07 4.00
C MET A 19 0.77 9.35 3.63
N PRO A 20 1.32 10.57 3.78
CA PRO A 20 0.62 11.80 3.41
C PRO A 20 0.36 11.90 1.90
N LEU A 21 1.32 11.44 1.08
CA LEU A 21 1.18 11.37 -0.38
C LEU A 21 -0.03 10.50 -0.78
N THR A 22 -0.22 9.37 -0.10
CA THR A 22 -1.31 8.43 -0.38
C THR A 22 -2.67 9.05 -0.08
N VAL A 23 -2.79 9.76 1.04
CA VAL A 23 -4.01 10.48 1.41
C VAL A 23 -4.31 11.55 0.37
N LEU A 24 -3.28 12.28 -0.10
CA LEU A 24 -3.44 13.33 -1.10
C LEU A 24 -3.89 12.76 -2.46
N VAL A 25 -3.27 11.67 -2.92
CA VAL A 25 -3.68 10.95 -4.14
C VAL A 25 -5.13 10.44 -4.01
N TYR A 26 -5.49 9.88 -2.85
CA TYR A 26 -6.86 9.42 -2.58
C TYR A 26 -7.88 10.56 -2.65
N VAL A 27 -7.59 11.70 -2.02
CA VAL A 27 -8.48 12.87 -2.03
C VAL A 27 -8.63 13.42 -3.45
N VAL A 28 -7.52 13.60 -4.18
CA VAL A 28 -7.52 14.10 -5.56
C VAL A 28 -8.34 13.17 -6.46
N GLN A 29 -8.14 11.87 -6.34
CA GLN A 29 -8.91 10.90 -7.12
C GLN A 29 -10.39 10.95 -6.76
N ARG A 30 -10.73 10.99 -5.47
CA ARG A 30 -12.13 11.05 -5.02
C ARG A 30 -12.85 12.29 -5.56
N VAL A 31 -12.15 13.43 -5.63
CA VAL A 31 -12.68 14.65 -6.24
C VAL A 31 -12.85 14.49 -7.75
N ALA A 32 -11.87 13.88 -8.44
CA ALA A 32 -11.91 13.67 -9.87
C ALA A 32 -13.00 12.66 -10.31
N THR A 33 -13.30 11.64 -9.51
CA THR A 33 -14.30 10.59 -9.82
C THR A 33 -15.67 10.84 -9.21
N GLY A 34 -15.91 12.02 -8.62
CA GLY A 34 -17.20 12.37 -8.02
C GLY A 34 -17.60 11.50 -6.83
N GLY A 35 -16.64 10.89 -6.13
CA GLY A 35 -16.88 10.05 -4.96
C GLY A 35 -16.82 8.54 -5.19
N ALA A 36 -16.67 8.06 -6.43
CA ALA A 36 -16.52 6.63 -6.71
C ALA A 36 -15.10 6.12 -6.38
N MET A 37 -15.01 5.04 -5.58
CA MET A 37 -13.75 4.33 -5.34
C MET A 37 -13.46 3.37 -6.49
N ILE A 38 -12.39 3.65 -7.25
CA ILE A 38 -11.88 2.70 -8.25
C ILE A 38 -11.10 1.59 -7.52
N LYS A 39 -11.32 0.33 -7.92
CA LYS A 39 -10.68 -0.87 -7.34
C LYS A 39 -9.15 -0.74 -7.24
N GLY A 40 -8.49 -0.19 -8.27
CA GLY A 40 -7.04 0.02 -8.30
C GLY A 40 -6.52 1.00 -7.24
N SER A 41 -7.35 1.93 -6.78
CA SER A 41 -6.95 2.92 -5.78
C SER A 41 -6.92 2.37 -4.37
N ILE A 42 -7.82 1.42 -4.07
CA ILE A 42 -7.80 0.72 -2.78
C ILE A 42 -6.52 -0.11 -2.68
N GLN A 43 -6.10 -0.73 -3.79
CA GLN A 43 -4.81 -1.42 -3.86
C GLN A 43 -3.63 -0.47 -3.68
N LEU A 44 -3.64 0.68 -4.35
CA LEU A 44 -2.58 1.68 -4.22
C LEU A 44 -2.48 2.20 -2.78
N VAL A 45 -3.61 2.44 -2.13
CA VAL A 45 -3.67 2.81 -0.71
C VAL A 45 -3.09 1.72 0.18
N PHE A 46 -3.45 0.46 -0.06
CA PHE A 46 -2.91 -0.68 0.69
C PHE A 46 -1.39 -0.85 0.50
N VAL A 47 -0.87 -0.64 -0.71
CA VAL A 47 0.58 -0.72 -0.96
C VAL A 47 1.33 0.40 -0.27
N LEU A 48 0.82 1.63 -0.33
CA LEU A 48 1.56 2.78 0.20
C LEU A 48 1.41 2.95 1.72
N LEU A 49 0.35 2.38 2.32
CA LEU A 49 0.13 2.42 3.77
C LEU A 49 0.36 1.08 4.46
N GLY A 50 -0.19 0.00 3.91
CA GLY A 50 -0.20 -1.33 4.53
C GLY A 50 1.14 -2.05 4.44
N MET A 51 1.80 -2.05 3.28
CA MET A 51 3.09 -2.73 3.11
C MET A 51 4.19 -2.17 4.03
N PRO A 52 4.40 -0.85 4.15
CA PRO A 52 5.39 -0.30 5.08
C PRO A 52 5.12 -0.72 6.51
N VAL A 53 3.85 -0.72 6.95
CA VAL A 53 3.47 -1.15 8.31
C VAL A 53 3.81 -2.62 8.55
N ILE A 54 3.50 -3.51 7.60
CA ILE A 54 3.86 -4.94 7.71
C ILE A 54 5.39 -5.12 7.80
N LEU A 55 6.14 -4.34 7.02
CA LEU A 55 7.60 -4.39 7.02
C LEU A 55 8.21 -3.86 8.32
N VAL A 56 7.71 -2.74 8.86
CA VAL A 56 8.15 -2.21 10.16
C VAL A 56 7.89 -3.22 11.26
N LEU A 57 6.67 -3.76 11.36
CA LEU A 57 6.30 -4.75 12.38
C LEU A 57 7.12 -6.04 12.28
N GLY A 58 7.50 -6.44 11.05
CA GLY A 58 8.40 -7.56 10.81
C GLY A 58 9.85 -7.27 11.23
N LEU A 59 10.37 -6.08 10.92
CA LEU A 59 11.73 -5.65 11.28
C LEU A 59 11.90 -5.41 12.78
N GLU A 60 10.88 -4.89 13.46
CA GLU A 60 10.84 -4.72 14.91
C GLU A 60 10.66 -6.04 15.67
N LYS A 61 10.50 -7.17 14.95
CA LYS A 61 10.23 -8.50 15.51
C LYS A 61 8.97 -8.56 16.38
N HIS A 62 8.02 -7.65 16.17
CA HIS A 62 6.70 -7.72 16.78
C HIS A 62 5.85 -8.85 16.18
N LEU A 63 6.20 -9.30 14.97
CA LEU A 63 5.59 -10.45 14.31
C LEU A 63 6.52 -11.66 14.34
N THR A 64 5.97 -12.82 14.71
CA THR A 64 6.64 -14.11 14.48
C THR A 64 6.61 -14.47 13.00
N GLU A 65 7.43 -15.44 12.58
CA GLU A 65 7.60 -15.80 11.16
C GLU A 65 6.27 -16.20 10.47
N ALA A 66 5.37 -16.88 11.21
CA ALA A 66 4.09 -17.35 10.70
C ALA A 66 3.11 -16.21 10.31
N PRO A 67 2.77 -15.26 11.19
CA PRO A 67 1.92 -14.13 10.84
C PRO A 67 2.58 -13.18 9.83
N LEU A 68 3.91 -12.99 9.87
CA LEU A 68 4.61 -12.19 8.86
C LEU A 68 4.46 -12.80 7.47
N GLY A 69 4.69 -14.11 7.32
CA GLY A 69 4.50 -14.83 6.07
C GLY A 69 3.06 -14.77 5.56
N THR A 70 2.08 -14.89 6.47
CA THR A 70 0.65 -14.78 6.14
C THR A 70 0.31 -13.38 5.62
N LEU A 71 0.79 -12.33 6.29
CA LEU A 71 0.54 -10.94 5.89
C LEU A 71 1.19 -10.59 4.56
N LEU A 72 2.43 -11.05 4.33
CA LEU A 72 3.12 -10.87 3.04
C LEU A 72 2.41 -11.64 1.92
N GLY A 73 2.01 -12.89 2.17
CA GLY A 73 1.24 -13.69 1.22
C GLY A 73 -0.10 -13.05 0.86
N ALA A 74 -0.83 -12.54 1.86
CA ALA A 74 -2.08 -11.81 1.66
C ALA A 74 -1.86 -10.50 0.89
N ALA A 75 -0.79 -9.76 1.19
CA ALA A 75 -0.44 -8.52 0.49
C ALA A 75 -0.11 -8.78 -0.99
N ILE A 76 0.71 -9.79 -1.27
CA ILE A 76 1.06 -10.20 -2.63
C ILE A 76 -0.19 -10.70 -3.37
N GLY A 77 -0.99 -11.58 -2.75
CA GLY A 77 -2.23 -12.08 -3.35
C GLY A 77 -3.21 -10.95 -3.66
N TYR A 78 -3.34 -9.98 -2.74
CA TYR A 78 -4.17 -8.80 -2.96
C TYR A 78 -3.64 -7.95 -4.11
N LEU A 79 -2.33 -7.73 -4.23
CA LEU A 79 -1.71 -7.01 -5.34
C LEU A 79 -1.96 -7.69 -6.69
N LEU A 80 -1.75 -9.00 -6.74
CA LEU A 80 -1.90 -9.79 -7.96
C LEU A 80 -3.38 -9.96 -8.38
N SER A 81 -4.34 -9.79 -7.47
CA SER A 81 -5.78 -9.92 -7.75
C SER A 81 -6.35 -8.95 -8.79
N ASN A 82 -5.56 -7.95 -9.22
CA ASN A 82 -5.96 -6.96 -10.21
C ASN A 82 -5.20 -7.06 -11.54
N LEU A 83 -4.27 -8.01 -11.68
CA LEU A 83 -3.59 -8.30 -12.96
C LEU A 83 -4.47 -9.07 -13.96
N GLY A 84 -5.69 -9.48 -13.56
CA GLY A 84 -6.61 -10.25 -14.40
C GLY A 84 -8.04 -9.68 -14.48
N GLY A 85 -8.24 -8.41 -14.10
CA GLY A 85 -9.56 -7.77 -14.16
C GLY A 85 -9.73 -7.03 -15.49
N GLU A 86 -10.61 -7.57 -16.34
CA GLU A 86 -11.12 -6.98 -17.58
C GLU A 86 -11.39 -5.47 -17.49
N GLU A 87 -11.16 -4.80 -18.62
CA GLU A 87 -11.63 -3.43 -18.88
C GLU A 87 -13.12 -3.30 -18.54
N ASP A 88 -13.44 -2.25 -17.80
CA ASP A 88 -14.78 -1.82 -17.43
C ASP A 88 -15.72 -1.84 -18.67
N PRO A 89 -16.80 -2.64 -18.71
CA PRO A 89 -17.84 -2.45 -19.68
C PRO A 89 -18.58 -1.18 -19.29
N SER A 90 -18.06 -0.04 -19.76
CA SER A 90 -18.75 1.25 -19.84
C SER A 90 -20.25 1.01 -20.02
N PRO A 91 -21.12 1.44 -19.08
CA PRO A 91 -22.54 1.57 -19.36
C PRO A 91 -22.64 2.69 -20.41
N ARG A 92 -22.71 2.31 -21.69
CA ARG A 92 -23.09 3.24 -22.75
C ARG A 92 -24.48 3.76 -22.37
N ALA A 93 -24.51 5.04 -22.00
CA ALA A 93 -25.71 5.86 -22.01
C ALA A 93 -26.26 5.98 -23.43
#